data_AF-A0A225UFG0-F1
#
_entry.id   AF-A0A225UFG0-F1
#
_cell.length_a   1.000
_cell.length_b   1.000
_cell.length_c   1.000
_cell.angle_alpha   90.00
_cell.angle_beta   90.00
_cell.angle_gamma   90.00
#
_symmetry.space_group_name_H-M   'P 1'
#
loop_
_entity.id
_entity.type
_entity.pdbx_description
1 polymer ?
#
loop_
_entity_poly.entity_id
_entity_poly.type
_entity_poly.pdbx_seq_one_letter_code
_entity_poly.pdbx_strand_id
1 'polypeptide(L)'
;MLRRAPSPPPGAPGPATNLKTLLHTPIAEPEMVVWLRDLTLDMRTSHKGQNVRFELLVRHKHPKFQLSVEAASWTQSRPFSEYSTLRKNLLRELQPGHSCSAECKWLYTVVKQHFPKPKKVFSPSPSVKMERQRAALLRVMTTIQSTLVNHGNHSCKVLMGEVLSIFSTFLVGDRASIARTSLVLPAPFRQGLLSLPNIVGRRLASLRTLSRVRR
;
A
#
# COMPACT_ATOMS: atom_id res chain seq x y z
N MET A 1 26.53 -72.41 2.69
CA MET A 1 25.65 -72.34 3.89
C MET A 1 24.90 -71.00 3.85
N LEU A 2 23.80 -70.91 3.11
CA LEU A 2 23.01 -69.67 2.93
C LEU A 2 21.71 -69.82 3.74
N ARG A 3 21.55 -69.04 4.81
CA ARG A 3 20.30 -68.99 5.60
C ARG A 3 19.31 -68.04 4.94
N ARG A 4 18.15 -68.58 4.57
CA ARG A 4 16.97 -67.87 4.06
C ARG A 4 16.22 -67.21 5.23
N ALA A 5 15.90 -65.92 5.13
CA ALA A 5 15.06 -65.24 6.11
C ALA A 5 13.57 -65.59 5.90
N PRO A 6 12.76 -65.67 6.97
CA PRO A 6 11.34 -66.01 6.88
C PRO A 6 10.51 -64.80 6.41
N SER A 7 9.55 -65.07 5.53
CA SER A 7 8.53 -64.15 5.03
C SER A 7 7.51 -63.77 6.11
N PRO A 8 7.04 -62.50 6.17
CA PRO A 8 6.03 -62.07 7.13
C PRO A 8 4.61 -62.56 6.76
N PRO A 9 3.72 -62.76 7.75
CA PRO A 9 2.36 -63.27 7.54
C PRO A 9 1.42 -62.22 6.91
N PRO A 10 0.41 -62.64 6.12
CA PRO A 10 -0.57 -61.74 5.53
C PRO A 10 -1.67 -61.44 6.56
N GLY A 11 -1.83 -60.17 6.95
CA GLY A 11 -2.97 -59.76 7.78
C GLY A 11 -2.73 -58.68 8.84
N ALA A 12 -1.72 -57.81 8.67
CA ALA A 12 -1.64 -56.61 9.51
C ALA A 12 -2.58 -55.52 8.97
N PRO A 13 -3.49 -54.94 9.79
CA PRO A 13 -4.20 -53.73 9.41
C PRO A 13 -3.15 -52.62 9.21
N GLY A 14 -3.08 -52.11 7.98
CA GLY A 14 -2.20 -50.99 7.65
C GLY A 14 -2.48 -49.80 8.58
N PRO A 15 -1.47 -48.95 8.86
CA PRO A 15 -1.68 -47.78 9.68
C PRO A 15 -2.75 -46.93 9.01
N ALA A 16 -3.91 -46.82 9.66
CA ALA A 16 -4.98 -45.92 9.27
C ALA A 16 -4.39 -44.51 9.26
N THR A 17 -3.99 -44.04 8.09
CA THR A 17 -3.56 -42.67 7.86
C THR A 17 -4.73 -41.78 8.20
N ASN A 18 -4.65 -41.16 9.36
CA ASN A 18 -5.67 -40.29 9.92
C ASN A 18 -5.88 -39.11 8.95
N LEU A 19 -6.96 -39.15 8.18
CA LEU A 19 -7.35 -38.12 7.21
C LEU A 19 -7.63 -36.74 7.85
N LYS A 20 -7.51 -36.60 9.18
CA LYS A 20 -7.74 -35.34 9.90
C LYS A 20 -6.51 -34.42 9.95
N THR A 21 -5.35 -34.83 9.45
CA THR A 21 -4.11 -34.04 9.57
C THR A 21 -3.70 -33.29 8.30
N LEU A 22 -4.46 -33.37 7.20
CA LEU A 22 -4.12 -32.72 5.92
C LEU A 22 -4.78 -31.35 5.68
N LEU A 23 -5.50 -30.78 6.65
CA LEU A 23 -6.31 -29.56 6.45
C LEU A 23 -5.87 -28.33 7.25
N HIS A 24 -4.64 -28.29 7.76
CA HIS A 24 -4.09 -27.07 8.38
C HIS A 24 -2.71 -26.74 7.82
N THR A 25 -2.61 -26.56 6.51
CA THR A 25 -1.71 -25.49 6.05
C THR A 25 -2.36 -24.18 6.50
N PRO A 26 -1.80 -23.43 7.47
CA PRO A 26 -2.28 -22.08 7.72
C PRO A 26 -2.24 -21.36 6.38
N ILE A 27 -3.39 -20.82 5.97
CA ILE A 27 -3.48 -20.03 4.75
C ILE A 27 -2.41 -18.95 4.89
N ALA A 28 -1.35 -19.08 4.11
CA ALA A 28 -0.22 -18.16 4.17
C ALA A 28 -0.78 -16.78 3.86
N GLU A 29 -0.73 -15.91 4.85
CA GLU A 29 -1.23 -14.55 4.72
C GLU A 29 -0.49 -13.85 3.56
N PRO A 30 -1.19 -13.08 2.71
CA PRO A 30 -0.52 -12.44 1.59
C PRO A 30 0.65 -11.58 2.07
N GLU A 31 1.82 -11.72 1.43
CA GLU A 31 3.06 -11.02 1.83
C GLU A 31 2.85 -9.50 1.98
N MET A 32 2.02 -8.92 1.11
CA MET A 32 1.62 -7.52 1.15
C MET A 32 0.92 -7.10 2.44
N VAL A 33 0.07 -7.98 2.99
CA VAL A 33 -0.65 -7.70 4.23
C VAL A 33 0.29 -7.78 5.43
N VAL A 34 1.19 -8.76 5.44
CA VAL A 34 2.26 -8.86 6.44
C VAL A 34 3.15 -7.61 6.40
N TRP A 35 3.57 -7.21 5.20
CA TRP A 35 4.34 -5.98 4.99
C TRP A 35 3.59 -4.76 5.51
N LEU A 36 2.31 -4.56 5.17
CA LEU A 36 1.49 -3.45 5.67
C LEU A 36 1.33 -3.48 7.19
N ARG A 37 1.15 -4.66 7.79
CA ARG A 37 1.01 -4.83 9.25
C ARG A 37 2.25 -4.34 9.98
N ASP A 38 3.42 -4.55 9.40
CA ASP A 38 4.70 -4.15 9.96
C ASP A 38 5.02 -2.67 9.79
N LEU A 39 4.12 -1.86 9.22
CA LEU A 39 4.31 -0.42 9.06
C LEU A 39 3.58 0.40 10.14
N THR A 40 4.16 1.55 10.44
CA THR A 40 3.57 2.64 11.21
C THR A 40 3.54 3.88 10.33
N LEU A 41 2.39 4.52 10.25
CA LEU A 41 2.17 5.75 9.49
C LEU A 41 2.14 6.96 10.42
N ASP A 42 2.84 8.02 10.03
CA ASP A 42 2.76 9.34 10.65
C ASP A 42 2.72 10.41 9.54
N MET A 43 2.25 11.61 9.85
CA MET A 43 2.11 12.66 8.86
C MET A 43 2.51 14.02 9.43
N ARG A 44 3.36 14.72 8.69
CA ARG A 44 3.77 16.10 8.95
C ARG A 44 3.32 17.01 7.83
N THR A 45 3.36 18.30 8.09
CA THR A 45 3.12 19.34 7.08
C THR A 45 4.40 20.10 6.85
N SER A 46 4.67 20.41 5.59
CA SER A 46 5.85 21.13 5.15
C SER A 46 5.40 22.22 4.19
N HIS A 47 5.91 23.42 4.41
CA HIS A 47 5.60 24.57 3.58
C HIS A 47 6.89 25.14 3.02
N LYS A 48 6.96 25.26 1.69
CA LYS A 48 8.01 26.02 1.00
C LYS A 48 7.32 27.14 0.24
N GLY A 49 7.25 28.32 0.87
CA GLY A 49 6.46 29.45 0.37
C GLY A 49 4.96 29.10 0.32
N GLN A 50 4.34 29.25 -0.86
CA GLN A 50 2.93 28.93 -1.08
C GLN A 50 2.66 27.43 -1.31
N ASN A 51 3.70 26.60 -1.44
CA ASN A 51 3.53 25.17 -1.74
C ASN A 51 3.43 24.36 -0.44
N VAL A 52 2.20 24.04 -0.05
CA VAL A 52 1.90 23.18 1.11
C VAL A 52 1.96 21.72 0.68
N ARG A 53 2.81 20.93 1.36
CA ARG A 53 2.95 19.50 1.16
C ARG A 53 2.68 18.74 2.45
N PHE A 54 2.08 17.56 2.31
CA PHE A 54 1.87 16.62 3.39
C PHE A 54 2.92 15.53 3.28
N GLU A 55 3.75 15.45 4.30
CA GLU A 55 4.85 14.50 4.40
C GLU A 55 4.34 13.27 5.15
N LEU A 56 4.11 12.18 4.43
CA LEU A 56 3.73 10.89 5.00
C LEU A 56 4.99 10.12 5.37
N LEU A 57 5.23 9.93 6.66
CA LEU A 57 6.34 9.14 7.20
C LEU A 57 5.86 7.71 7.39
N VAL A 58 6.58 6.78 6.78
CA VAL A 58 6.31 5.34 6.87
C VAL A 58 7.50 4.68 7.56
N ARG A 59 7.25 3.90 8.61
CA ARG A 59 8.28 3.28 9.44
C ARG A 59 7.99 1.82 9.67
N HIS A 60 8.98 0.96 9.59
CA HIS A 60 8.85 -0.42 10.06
C HIS A 60 8.77 -0.44 11.60
N LYS A 61 7.82 -1.21 12.15
CA LYS A 61 7.65 -1.43 13.60
C LYS A 61 8.86 -2.14 14.20
N HIS A 62 9.35 -3.14 13.49
CA HIS A 62 10.51 -3.95 13.88
C HIS A 62 11.55 -3.86 12.76
N PRO A 63 12.41 -2.84 12.78
CA PRO A 63 13.55 -2.80 11.87
C PRO A 63 14.38 -4.07 12.10
N LYS A 64 14.54 -4.89 11.05
CA LYS A 64 15.45 -6.04 11.14
C LYS A 64 16.84 -5.48 11.46
N PHE A 65 17.56 -6.12 12.38
CA PHE A 65 18.90 -5.70 12.85
C PHE A 65 19.92 -5.40 11.74
N GLN A 66 19.66 -5.87 10.52
CA GLN A 66 20.54 -5.69 9.34
C GLN A 66 20.16 -4.51 8.44
N LEU A 67 19.06 -3.79 8.71
CA LEU A 67 18.61 -2.65 7.91
C LEU A 67 19.04 -1.34 8.57
N SER A 68 19.68 -0.45 7.81
CA SER A 68 19.93 0.94 8.24
C SER A 68 18.62 1.64 8.60
N VAL A 69 18.68 2.64 9.49
CA VAL A 69 17.53 3.48 9.87
C VAL A 69 16.87 4.13 8.65
N GLU A 70 17.64 4.50 7.61
CA GLU A 70 17.09 5.02 6.35
C GLU A 70 16.42 3.94 5.48
N ALA A 71 16.77 2.66 5.68
CA ALA A 71 16.11 1.55 5.02
C ALA A 71 14.84 1.10 5.78
N ALA A 72 14.76 1.41 7.08
CA ALA A 72 13.63 1.09 7.95
C ALA A 72 12.52 2.16 7.92
N SER A 73 12.78 3.34 7.36
CA SER A 73 11.81 4.43 7.30
C SER A 73 11.99 5.31 6.07
N TRP A 74 10.89 5.82 5.54
CA TRP A 74 10.91 6.75 4.41
C TRP A 74 9.81 7.79 4.54
N THR A 75 10.02 8.93 3.90
CA THR A 75 9.06 10.05 3.90
C THR A 75 8.65 10.39 2.49
N GLN A 76 7.34 10.49 2.27
CA GLN A 76 6.77 10.91 1.00
C GLN A 76 6.16 12.30 1.13
N SER A 77 6.77 13.29 0.49
CA SER A 77 6.23 14.64 0.45
C SER A 77 5.30 14.78 -0.76
N ARG A 78 3.99 14.93 -0.53
CA ARG A 78 2.98 15.01 -1.61
C ARG A 78 2.05 16.22 -1.45
N PRO A 79 1.64 16.88 -2.56
CA PRO A 79 0.60 17.90 -2.50
C PRO A 79 -0.77 17.27 -2.19
N PHE A 80 -1.72 18.10 -1.73
CA PHE A 80 -3.08 17.65 -1.42
C PHE A 80 -3.84 17.01 -2.59
N SER A 81 -3.50 17.40 -3.82
CA SER A 81 -4.11 16.88 -5.04
C SER A 81 -3.90 15.37 -5.19
N GLU A 82 -2.75 14.84 -4.79
CA GLU A 82 -2.46 13.42 -4.89
C GLU A 82 -3.29 12.58 -3.91
N TYR A 83 -3.52 13.08 -2.69
CA TYR A 83 -4.46 12.46 -1.75
C TYR A 83 -5.91 12.51 -2.27
N SER A 84 -6.26 13.55 -3.03
CA SER A 84 -7.56 13.63 -3.69
C SER A 84 -7.70 12.61 -4.81
N THR A 85 -6.62 12.32 -5.54
CA THR A 85 -6.57 11.24 -6.53
C THR A 85 -6.65 9.86 -5.87
N LEU A 86 -5.91 9.64 -4.79
CA LEU A 86 -5.99 8.41 -4.00
C LEU A 86 -7.44 8.14 -3.55
N ARG A 87 -8.10 9.15 -2.97
CA ARG A 87 -9.51 9.07 -2.58
C ARG A 87 -10.40 8.64 -3.74
N LYS A 88 -10.24 9.25 -4.92
CA LYS A 88 -11.06 8.92 -6.11
C LYS A 88 -10.85 7.48 -6.53
N ASN A 89 -9.60 7.02 -6.59
CA ASN A 89 -9.26 5.65 -6.97
C ASN A 89 -9.86 4.65 -5.97
N LEU A 90 -9.69 4.89 -4.67
CA LEU A 90 -10.26 4.04 -3.62
C LEU A 90 -11.79 3.97 -3.70
N LEU A 91 -12.48 5.10 -3.89
CA LEU A 91 -13.94 5.11 -3.99
C LEU A 91 -14.47 4.42 -5.25
N ARG A 92 -13.69 4.42 -6.33
CA ARG A 92 -14.01 3.69 -7.56
C ARG A 92 -13.91 2.18 -7.32
N GLU A 93 -12.82 1.72 -6.72
CA GLU A 93 -12.57 0.29 -6.51
C GLU A 93 -13.40 -0.31 -5.37
N LEU A 94 -13.68 0.45 -4.31
CA LEU A 94 -14.52 -0.02 -3.20
C LEU A 94 -15.98 -0.27 -3.60
N GLN A 95 -16.38 0.08 -4.83
CA GLN A 95 -17.66 -0.22 -5.48
C GLN A 95 -18.86 -0.16 -4.52
N PRO A 96 -19.63 0.94 -4.48
CA PRO A 96 -20.69 1.11 -3.47
C PRO A 96 -21.78 0.02 -3.46
N GLY A 97 -21.94 -0.75 -4.54
CA GLY A 97 -22.85 -1.89 -4.65
C GLY A 97 -22.25 -3.25 -4.31
N HIS A 98 -20.99 -3.32 -3.90
CA HIS A 98 -20.32 -4.58 -3.58
C HIS A 98 -20.90 -5.18 -2.28
N SER A 99 -21.45 -6.39 -2.40
CA SER A 99 -21.97 -7.16 -1.27
C SER A 99 -20.96 -8.23 -0.86
N CYS A 100 -20.49 -8.17 0.38
CA CYS A 100 -19.60 -9.17 0.99
C CYS A 100 -19.72 -9.11 2.52
N SER A 101 -19.12 -10.07 3.22
CA SER A 101 -19.03 -10.08 4.68
C SER A 101 -17.93 -9.17 5.25
N ALA A 102 -17.07 -8.62 4.39
CA ALA A 102 -15.98 -7.73 4.77
C ALA A 102 -16.45 -6.26 4.91
N GLU A 103 -15.58 -5.41 5.45
CA GLU A 103 -15.87 -4.01 5.76
C GLU A 103 -15.90 -3.07 4.54
N CYS A 104 -16.06 -3.56 3.31
CA CYS A 104 -16.03 -2.77 2.07
C CYS A 104 -16.96 -1.55 2.10
N LYS A 105 -18.22 -1.77 2.47
CA LYS A 105 -19.24 -0.71 2.55
C LYS A 105 -18.91 0.33 3.62
N TRP A 106 -18.37 -0.13 4.75
CA TRP A 106 -17.93 0.74 5.83
C TRP A 106 -16.72 1.57 5.39
N LEU A 107 -15.70 0.94 4.80
CA LEU A 107 -14.49 1.62 4.33
C LEU A 107 -14.83 2.64 3.23
N TYR A 108 -15.73 2.31 2.30
CA TYR A 108 -16.24 3.27 1.32
C TYR A 108 -16.81 4.52 2.00
N THR A 109 -17.61 4.34 3.05
CA THR A 109 -18.22 5.44 3.81
C THR A 109 -17.15 6.26 4.54
N VAL A 110 -16.18 5.60 5.17
CA VAL A 110 -15.04 6.25 5.82
C VAL A 110 -14.28 7.12 4.82
N VAL A 111 -13.86 6.54 3.70
CA VAL A 111 -13.11 7.25 2.65
C VAL A 111 -13.93 8.41 2.08
N LYS A 112 -15.24 8.22 1.86
CA LYS A 112 -16.11 9.25 1.28
C LYS A 112 -16.32 10.42 2.24
N GLN A 113 -16.49 10.16 3.53
CA GLN A 113 -16.89 11.19 4.50
C GLN A 113 -15.70 11.87 5.17
N HIS A 114 -14.66 11.11 5.51
CA HIS A 114 -13.57 11.57 6.37
C HIS A 114 -12.37 12.11 5.60
N PHE A 115 -12.21 11.79 4.31
CA PHE A 115 -11.20 12.48 3.53
C PHE A 115 -11.51 13.99 3.49
N PRO A 116 -10.53 14.84 3.85
CA PRO A 116 -10.71 16.28 3.77
C PRO A 116 -11.12 16.67 2.35
N LYS A 117 -12.05 17.64 2.26
CA LYS A 117 -12.49 18.19 0.98
C LYS A 117 -11.67 19.45 0.67
N PRO A 118 -11.34 19.71 -0.60
CA PRO A 118 -10.78 21.00 -1.01
C PRO A 118 -11.87 22.08 -0.87
N LYS A 119 -12.06 22.62 0.34
CA LYS A 119 -13.04 23.68 0.60
C LYS A 119 -12.50 25.02 0.10
N LYS A 120 -13.34 25.75 -0.65
CA LYS A 120 -13.05 27.07 -1.24
C LYS A 120 -13.57 28.26 -0.41
N VAL A 121 -14.38 28.06 0.62
CA VAL A 121 -15.08 29.18 1.29
C VAL A 121 -15.08 29.02 2.81
N PHE A 122 -14.85 30.15 3.51
CA PHE A 122 -14.89 30.36 4.96
C PHE A 122 -14.12 29.32 5.78
N SER A 123 -12.79 29.32 5.66
CA SER A 123 -11.93 28.50 6.52
C SER A 123 -11.32 29.32 7.66
N PRO A 124 -11.07 28.69 8.82
CA PRO A 124 -10.16 29.23 9.84
C PRO A 124 -8.77 29.52 9.26
N SER A 125 -7.89 30.15 10.04
CA SER A 125 -6.53 30.52 9.61
C SER A 125 -5.84 29.40 8.83
N PRO A 126 -4.99 29.71 7.83
CA PRO A 126 -4.37 28.71 6.95
C PRO A 126 -3.68 27.56 7.71
N SER A 127 -3.08 27.84 8.86
CA SER A 127 -2.44 26.86 9.73
C SER A 127 -3.45 25.87 10.35
N VAL A 128 -4.58 26.35 10.89
CA VAL A 128 -5.62 25.50 11.47
C VAL A 128 -6.27 24.62 10.40
N LYS A 129 -6.52 25.17 9.21
CA LYS A 129 -7.02 24.39 8.07
C LYS A 129 -6.06 23.27 7.71
N MET A 130 -4.77 23.60 7.59
CA MET A 130 -3.73 22.65 7.23
C MET A 130 -3.60 21.53 8.26
N GLU A 131 -3.61 21.87 9.55
CA GLU A 131 -3.53 20.89 10.63
C GLU A 131 -4.75 19.95 10.65
N ARG A 132 -5.95 20.48 10.45
CA ARG A 132 -7.16 19.65 10.29
C ARG A 132 -7.07 18.72 9.10
N GLN A 133 -6.53 19.19 7.98
CA GLN A 133 -6.30 18.33 6.81
C GLN A 133 -5.28 17.23 7.12
N ARG A 134 -4.15 17.57 7.77
CA ARG A 134 -3.11 16.62 8.17
C ARG A 134 -3.69 15.53 9.07
N ALA A 135 -4.39 15.90 10.13
CA ALA A 135 -4.99 14.97 11.08
C ALA A 135 -6.05 14.06 10.40
N ALA A 136 -6.90 14.63 9.55
CA ALA A 136 -7.90 13.86 8.82
C ALA A 136 -7.28 12.88 7.82
N LEU A 137 -6.25 13.29 7.09
CA LEU A 137 -5.52 12.41 6.18
C LEU A 137 -4.87 11.27 6.94
N LEU A 138 -4.10 11.56 8.00
CA LEU A 138 -3.46 10.53 8.81
C LEU A 138 -4.48 9.53 9.34
N ARG A 139 -5.61 10.01 9.90
CA ARG A 139 -6.69 9.15 10.40
C ARG A 139 -7.23 8.21 9.32
N VAL A 140 -7.48 8.72 8.10
CA VAL A 140 -8.01 7.85 7.05
C VAL A 140 -6.95 6.86 6.56
N MET A 141 -5.68 7.28 6.42
CA MET A 141 -4.59 6.39 6.03
C MET A 141 -4.42 5.24 7.02
N THR A 142 -4.39 5.52 8.32
CA THR A 142 -4.31 4.47 9.35
C THR A 142 -5.56 3.61 9.38
N THR A 143 -6.75 4.17 9.14
CA THR A 143 -7.99 3.40 9.07
C THR A 143 -7.97 2.41 7.90
N ILE A 144 -7.55 2.84 6.70
CA ILE A 144 -7.41 1.97 5.53
C ILE A 144 -6.41 0.84 5.83
N GLN A 145 -5.25 1.18 6.39
CA GLN A 145 -4.26 0.19 6.80
C GLN A 145 -4.85 -0.85 7.75
N SER A 146 -5.53 -0.42 8.82
CA SER A 146 -6.18 -1.30 9.81
C SER A 146 -7.21 -2.22 9.18
N THR A 147 -8.04 -1.73 8.25
CA THR A 147 -9.02 -2.55 7.53
C THR A 147 -8.34 -3.59 6.64
N LEU A 148 -7.26 -3.23 5.96
CA LEU A 148 -6.55 -4.14 5.06
C LEU A 148 -5.78 -5.23 5.80
N VAL A 149 -5.31 -4.98 7.02
CA VAL A 149 -4.58 -5.98 7.83
C VAL A 149 -5.48 -6.81 8.75
N ASN A 150 -6.77 -6.47 8.80
CA ASN A 150 -7.77 -7.21 9.55
C ASN A 150 -8.11 -8.51 8.81
N HIS A 151 -7.80 -9.63 9.45
CA HIS A 151 -8.03 -10.98 8.89
C HIS A 151 -9.47 -11.22 8.45
N GLY A 152 -10.46 -10.62 9.12
CA GLY A 152 -11.88 -10.73 8.73
C GLY A 152 -12.19 -10.22 7.32
N ASN A 153 -11.30 -9.38 6.76
CA ASN A 153 -11.46 -8.78 5.45
C ASN A 153 -10.69 -9.52 4.33
N HIS A 154 -9.84 -10.50 4.68
CA HIS A 154 -8.96 -11.15 3.71
C HIS A 154 -9.70 -12.07 2.71
N SER A 155 -10.95 -12.44 3.01
CA SER A 155 -11.81 -13.20 2.09
C SER A 155 -12.35 -12.35 0.93
N CYS A 156 -12.29 -11.01 1.02
CA CYS A 156 -12.80 -10.12 0.00
C CYS A 156 -11.75 -9.82 -1.08
N LYS A 157 -12.04 -10.23 -2.33
CA LYS A 157 -11.19 -9.98 -3.49
C LYS A 157 -11.05 -8.50 -3.85
N VAL A 158 -12.05 -7.66 -3.55
CA VAL A 158 -11.98 -6.21 -3.80
C VAL A 158 -10.95 -5.56 -2.88
N LEU A 159 -11.01 -5.88 -1.57
CA LEU A 159 -10.06 -5.36 -0.60
C LEU A 159 -8.65 -5.89 -0.84
N MET A 160 -8.51 -7.21 -1.00
CA MET A 160 -7.19 -7.85 -1.16
C MET A 160 -6.60 -7.71 -2.57
N GLY A 161 -7.38 -7.24 -3.55
CA GLY A 161 -6.93 -6.95 -4.91
C GLY A 161 -6.58 -5.48 -5.08
N GLU A 162 -7.45 -4.76 -5.80
CA GLU A 162 -7.19 -3.40 -6.24
C GLU A 162 -7.00 -2.39 -5.09
N VAL A 163 -7.78 -2.50 -4.01
CA VAL A 163 -7.66 -1.56 -2.88
C VAL A 163 -6.31 -1.71 -2.19
N LEU A 164 -5.90 -2.95 -1.90
CA LEU A 164 -4.59 -3.27 -1.33
C LEU A 164 -3.45 -2.80 -2.24
N SER A 165 -3.58 -3.02 -3.56
CA SER A 165 -2.60 -2.59 -4.56
C SER A 165 -2.45 -1.06 -4.61
N ILE A 166 -3.57 -0.33 -4.72
CA ILE A 166 -3.60 1.14 -4.76
C ILE A 166 -2.96 1.72 -3.50
N PHE A 167 -3.36 1.22 -2.33
CA PHE A 167 -2.88 1.75 -1.06
C PHE A 167 -1.39 1.47 -0.87
N SER A 168 -0.95 0.24 -1.13
CA SER A 168 0.46 -0.15 -1.00
C SER A 168 1.36 0.63 -1.96
N THR A 169 0.93 0.76 -3.22
CA THR A 169 1.65 1.57 -4.23
C THR A 169 1.77 3.03 -3.78
N PHE A 170 0.70 3.59 -3.21
CA PHE A 170 0.74 4.94 -2.65
C PHE A 170 1.69 5.07 -1.47
N LEU A 171 1.80 4.05 -0.60
CA LEU A 171 2.73 4.03 0.53
C LEU A 171 4.20 3.86 0.11
N VAL A 172 4.47 3.15 -0.97
CA VAL A 172 5.83 2.97 -1.53
C VAL A 172 6.30 4.25 -2.23
N GLY A 173 5.42 4.83 -3.04
CA GLY A 173 5.65 6.05 -3.82
C GLY A 173 6.62 5.93 -5.00
N ASP A 174 6.98 7.08 -5.59
CA ASP A 174 7.90 7.17 -6.73
C ASP A 174 9.34 6.91 -6.26
N ARG A 175 9.69 5.63 -6.12
CA ARG A 175 11.06 5.20 -5.78
C ARG A 175 12.04 5.30 -6.95
N ALA A 176 11.73 6.10 -7.97
CA ALA A 176 12.62 6.39 -9.10
C ALA A 176 13.81 7.29 -8.72
N SER A 177 13.82 7.94 -7.56
CA SER A 177 14.95 8.79 -7.10
C SER A 177 15.79 8.19 -5.97
N ILE A 178 15.44 7.00 -5.43
CA ILE A 178 16.27 6.28 -4.47
C ILE A 178 16.43 4.83 -4.94
N ALA A 179 17.18 4.67 -6.02
CA ALA A 179 17.79 3.41 -6.38
C ALA A 179 18.78 3.02 -5.26
N ARG A 180 18.35 2.21 -4.29
CA ARG A 180 19.20 1.30 -3.46
C ARG A 180 18.42 0.47 -2.42
N THR A 181 17.16 0.13 -2.67
CA THR A 181 16.38 -0.68 -1.71
C THR A 181 15.53 -1.71 -2.44
N SER A 182 16.19 -2.51 -3.25
CA SER A 182 15.60 -3.65 -3.96
C SER A 182 15.30 -4.85 -3.04
N LEU A 183 15.57 -4.74 -1.73
CA LEU A 183 15.48 -5.86 -0.78
C LEU A 183 14.23 -5.86 0.11
N VAL A 184 13.38 -4.82 0.10
CA VAL A 184 12.29 -4.66 1.08
C VAL A 184 10.88 -4.76 0.48
N LEU A 185 10.74 -4.80 -0.85
CA LEU A 185 9.44 -4.96 -1.50
C LEU A 185 9.08 -6.44 -1.70
N PRO A 186 7.79 -6.82 -1.52
CA PRO A 186 7.25 -8.11 -1.93
C PRO A 186 7.58 -8.41 -3.39
N ALA A 187 7.81 -9.70 -3.71
CA ALA A 187 8.18 -10.17 -5.05
C ALA A 187 7.38 -9.56 -6.22
N PRO A 188 6.04 -9.37 -6.17
CA PRO A 188 5.28 -8.81 -7.30
C PRO A 188 5.63 -7.35 -7.65
N PHE A 189 6.28 -6.60 -6.75
CA PHE A 189 6.68 -5.21 -7.00
C PHE A 189 8.16 -5.04 -7.33
N ARG A 190 8.97 -6.12 -7.28
CA ARG A 190 10.38 -6.08 -7.69
C ARG A 190 10.56 -6.01 -9.20
N GLN A 191 9.61 -6.56 -9.97
CA GLN A 191 9.77 -6.76 -11.42
C GLN A 191 9.11 -5.66 -12.28
N GLY A 192 8.18 -4.87 -11.74
CA GLY A 192 7.49 -3.79 -12.48
C GLY A 192 8.28 -2.48 -12.65
N LEU A 193 9.45 -2.36 -12.02
CA LEU A 193 10.27 -1.13 -12.01
C LEU A 193 11.26 -1.01 -13.17
N LEU A 194 11.42 -2.04 -14.00
CA LEU A 194 12.34 -2.03 -15.15
C LEU A 194 11.64 -1.80 -16.50
N SER A 195 10.32 -1.70 -16.52
CA SER A 195 9.55 -1.61 -17.77
C SER A 195 8.34 -0.69 -17.62
N LEU A 196 8.59 0.61 -17.52
CA LEU A 196 7.61 1.64 -17.85
C LEU A 196 8.27 2.63 -18.82
N PRO A 197 7.70 2.83 -20.03
CA PRO A 197 8.22 3.80 -20.98
C PRO A 197 8.11 5.22 -20.41
N ASN A 198 9.17 6.00 -20.60
CA ASN A 198 9.25 7.43 -20.29
C ASN A 198 8.13 8.20 -21.00
N ILE A 199 6.97 8.39 -20.35
CA ILE A 199 5.91 9.31 -20.81
C ILE A 199 5.91 10.58 -19.94
N VAL A 200 7.08 11.18 -19.71
CA VAL A 200 7.20 12.58 -19.22
C VAL A 200 8.46 13.25 -19.79
N GLY A 201 8.73 13.04 -21.09
CA GLY A 201 9.97 13.52 -21.74
C GLY A 201 9.82 14.27 -23.05
N ARG A 202 8.59 14.60 -23.51
CA ARG A 202 8.39 15.32 -24.77
C ARG A 202 7.27 16.34 -24.67
N ARG A 203 7.53 17.50 -24.05
CA ARG A 203 6.76 18.73 -24.27
C ARG A 203 7.43 20.02 -23.73
N LEU A 204 8.76 20.09 -23.79
CA LEU A 204 9.50 21.34 -23.53
C LEU A 204 10.67 21.46 -24.52
N ALA A 205 10.35 21.49 -25.82
CA ALA A 205 11.28 21.88 -26.88
C ALA A 205 10.51 22.44 -28.07
N SER A 206 9.69 23.47 -27.84
CA SER A 206 9.24 24.38 -28.89
C SER A 206 8.69 25.60 -28.18
N LEU A 207 9.40 26.72 -28.33
CA LEU A 207 9.11 28.12 -27.95
C LEU A 207 10.39 28.82 -27.48
N ARG A 208 11.44 28.75 -28.31
CA ARG A 208 12.54 29.72 -28.31
C ARG A 208 13.02 29.90 -29.74
N THR A 209 12.29 30.71 -30.50
CA THR A 209 12.82 31.57 -31.55
C THR A 209 11.62 32.31 -32.12
N LEU A 210 11.54 33.61 -31.86
CA LEU A 210 11.16 34.68 -32.80
C LEU A 210 11.06 35.95 -31.97
N SER A 211 12.22 36.57 -31.76
CA SER A 211 12.35 37.93 -31.26
C SER A 211 13.42 38.61 -32.12
N ARG A 212 13.02 39.71 -32.78
CA ARG A 212 13.83 40.59 -33.66
C ARG A 212 14.16 39.95 -35.02
N VAL A 213 13.84 40.59 -36.14
CA VAL A 213 14.43 41.88 -36.55
C VAL A 213 13.38 42.80 -37.20
N ARG A 214 13.34 44.05 -36.70
CA ARG A 214 12.92 45.26 -37.43
C ARG A 214 14.10 45.70 -38.31
N ARG A 215 13.87 45.93 -39.60
CA ARG A 215 14.05 47.22 -40.30
C ARG A 215 13.57 47.05 -41.73
#